data_AF-M0ICA9-F1
#
_entry.id   AF-M0ICA9-F1
#
_cell.length_a   1.000
_cell.length_b   1.000
_cell.length_c   1.000
_cell.angle_alpha   90.00
_cell.angle_beta   90.00
_cell.angle_gamma   90.00
#
_symmetry.space_group_name_H-M   'P 1'
#
loop_
_entity.id
_entity.type
_entity.pdbx_description
1 polymer ?
#
loop_
_entity_poly.entity_id
_entity_poly.type
_entity_poly.pdbx_seq_one_letter_code
_entity_poly.pdbx_strand_id
1 'polypeptide(L)'
;MGEESESVSYLSADDICDIHELIVESNAETTAGVASPGDIEYTVEHIQEGHFGQFPKSLHEKAFQLLRLIAANHPFVDGNKRTALMSTRIFYALNGCRFDYDREIKEILKALATDESSVEADDVITYLRAHTEPLAPEYEATINLWLARIEGTDQLPTEHDTVEQDTYEPNDYDDDAHSGE
;
A
#
# COMPACT_ATOMS: atom_id res chain seq x y z
N MET A 1 -32.00 -14.61 2.89
CA MET A 1 -31.06 -13.51 2.65
C MET A 1 -29.84 -14.15 2.04
N GLY A 2 -29.55 -13.85 0.78
CA GLY A 2 -28.35 -14.34 0.14
C GLY A 2 -27.17 -13.66 0.82
N GLU A 3 -26.29 -14.45 1.38
CA GLU A 3 -24.98 -13.99 1.84
C GLU A 3 -24.24 -13.70 0.54
N GLU A 4 -24.26 -12.44 0.10
CA GLU A 4 -23.40 -12.02 -0.99
C GLU A 4 -21.99 -12.38 -0.54
N SER A 5 -21.34 -13.28 -1.27
CA SER A 5 -19.93 -13.56 -1.04
C SER A 5 -19.18 -12.29 -1.41
N GLU A 6 -19.05 -11.38 -0.46
CA GLU A 6 -18.23 -10.19 -0.59
C GLU A 6 -16.80 -10.67 -0.86
N SER A 7 -16.39 -10.58 -2.12
CA SER A 7 -15.03 -10.90 -2.53
C SER A 7 -14.10 -9.89 -1.87
N VAL A 8 -13.38 -10.33 -0.84
CA VAL A 8 -12.41 -9.49 -0.15
C VAL A 8 -11.24 -9.20 -1.09
N SER A 9 -10.92 -7.92 -1.28
CA SER A 9 -9.72 -7.47 -2.00
C SER A 9 -8.55 -7.35 -1.03
N TYR A 10 -7.37 -7.81 -1.45
CA TYR A 10 -6.17 -7.87 -0.62
C TYR A 10 -5.04 -7.02 -1.20
N LEU A 11 -4.15 -6.56 -0.32
CA LEU A 11 -2.86 -6.02 -0.71
C LEU A 11 -1.89 -7.17 -1.01
N SER A 12 -1.11 -7.04 -2.07
CA SER A 12 0.06 -7.87 -2.33
C SER A 12 1.24 -7.47 -1.43
N ALA A 13 2.29 -8.30 -1.40
CA ALA A 13 3.52 -7.96 -0.69
C ALA A 13 4.19 -6.71 -1.30
N ASP A 14 4.14 -6.58 -2.63
CA ASP A 14 4.64 -5.43 -3.36
C ASP A 14 3.86 -4.15 -3.01
N ASP A 15 2.52 -4.21 -2.93
CA ASP A 15 1.72 -3.06 -2.49
C ASP A 15 2.13 -2.58 -1.09
N ILE A 16 2.44 -3.51 -0.18
CA ILE A 16 2.89 -3.17 1.19
C ILE A 16 4.28 -2.51 1.15
N CYS A 17 5.17 -2.97 0.28
CA CYS A 17 6.48 -2.34 0.05
C CYS A 17 6.35 -0.93 -0.54
N ASP A 18 5.48 -0.74 -1.53
CA ASP A 18 5.22 0.56 -2.15
C ASP A 18 4.64 1.55 -1.12
N ILE A 19 3.70 1.10 -0.29
CA ILE A 19 3.18 1.88 0.84
C ILE A 19 4.30 2.29 1.79
N HIS A 20 5.24 1.38 2.08
CA HIS A 20 6.38 1.67 2.94
C HIS A 20 7.32 2.72 2.32
N GLU A 21 7.61 2.61 1.03
CA GLU A 21 8.44 3.59 0.31
C GLU A 21 7.84 4.99 0.40
N LEU A 22 6.53 5.15 0.16
CA LEU A 22 5.83 6.42 0.31
C LEU A 22 5.91 6.99 1.75
N ILE A 23 5.91 6.12 2.76
CA ILE A 23 6.08 6.53 4.18
C ILE A 23 7.49 7.04 4.45
N VAL A 24 8.50 6.43 3.83
CA VAL A 24 9.90 6.86 3.96
C VAL A 24 10.11 8.19 3.24
N GLU A 25 9.63 8.31 2.01
CA GLU A 25 9.71 9.55 1.22
C GLU A 25 9.05 10.74 1.92
N SER A 26 7.90 10.50 2.55
CA SER A 26 7.15 11.54 3.27
C SER A 26 7.72 11.88 4.65
N ASN A 27 8.70 11.13 5.16
CA ASN A 27 9.30 11.40 6.47
C ASN A 27 10.82 11.14 6.48
N ALA A 28 11.57 12.23 6.37
CA ALA A 28 13.04 12.26 6.35
C ALA A 28 13.73 11.63 7.57
N GLU A 29 13.05 11.42 8.70
CA GLU A 29 13.60 10.75 9.88
C GLU A 29 13.51 9.21 9.78
N THR A 30 12.78 8.69 8.79
CA THR A 30 12.54 7.25 8.62
C THR A 30 13.65 6.63 7.80
N THR A 31 14.28 5.59 8.33
CA THR A 31 15.29 4.85 7.57
C THR A 31 14.62 3.86 6.61
N ALA A 32 14.97 3.94 5.32
CA ALA A 32 14.50 3.00 4.31
C ALA A 32 15.06 1.58 4.54
N GLY A 33 14.28 0.56 4.18
CA GLY A 33 14.79 -0.79 3.96
C GLY A 33 13.87 -1.89 4.46
N VAL A 34 13.93 -3.03 3.80
CA VAL A 34 13.25 -4.27 4.21
C VAL A 34 14.21 -5.10 5.05
N ALA A 35 13.85 -5.39 6.29
CA ALA A 35 14.60 -6.25 7.20
C ALA A 35 14.27 -7.73 7.00
N SER A 36 12.99 -8.03 6.75
CA SER A 36 12.49 -9.40 6.58
C SER A 36 11.38 -9.45 5.53
N PRO A 37 11.72 -9.73 4.26
CA PRO A 37 10.74 -9.87 3.19
C PRO A 37 9.73 -11.01 3.44
N GLY A 38 10.19 -12.12 4.02
CA GLY A 38 9.35 -13.28 4.31
C GLY A 38 8.24 -13.00 5.33
N ASP A 39 8.42 -12.02 6.23
CA ASP A 39 7.35 -11.58 7.14
C ASP A 39 6.22 -10.83 6.42
N ILE A 40 6.54 -10.14 5.32
CA ILE A 40 5.55 -9.46 4.48
C ILE A 40 4.74 -10.50 3.71
N GLU A 41 5.42 -11.44 3.05
CA GLU A 41 4.80 -12.56 2.34
C GLU A 41 3.89 -13.37 3.27
N TYR A 42 4.40 -13.73 4.44
CA TYR A 42 3.64 -14.44 5.47
C TYR A 42 2.39 -13.66 5.91
N THR A 43 2.50 -12.34 6.04
CA THR A 43 1.35 -11.50 6.41
C THR A 43 0.23 -11.63 5.38
N VAL A 44 0.56 -11.54 4.08
CA VAL A 44 -0.41 -11.63 2.98
C VAL A 44 -1.04 -13.02 2.93
N GLU A 45 -0.22 -14.08 3.01
CA GLU A 45 -0.69 -15.46 3.04
C GLU A 45 -1.64 -15.69 4.23
N HIS A 46 -1.24 -15.24 5.42
CA HIS A 46 -2.02 -15.43 6.65
C HIS A 46 -3.40 -14.78 6.58
N ILE A 47 -3.50 -13.56 6.03
CA ILE A 47 -4.80 -12.88 5.94
C ILE A 47 -5.70 -13.47 4.85
N GLN A 48 -5.13 -14.08 3.80
CA GLN A 48 -5.87 -14.69 2.70
C GLN A 48 -6.30 -16.12 3.02
N GLU A 49 -5.36 -16.95 3.46
CA GLU A 49 -5.50 -18.41 3.59
C GLU A 49 -5.62 -18.88 5.05
N GLY A 50 -5.39 -18.00 6.01
CA GLY A 50 -5.28 -18.36 7.43
C GLY A 50 -4.04 -19.20 7.71
N HIS A 51 -3.81 -19.55 8.99
CA HIS A 51 -2.68 -20.39 9.35
C HIS A 51 -2.99 -21.23 10.60
N PHE A 52 -2.44 -22.44 10.67
CA PHE A 52 -2.65 -23.39 11.79
C PHE A 52 -4.13 -23.62 12.19
N GLY A 53 -5.04 -23.64 11.22
CA GLY A 53 -6.46 -23.89 11.47
C GLY A 53 -7.22 -22.71 12.09
N GLN A 54 -6.56 -21.55 12.22
CA GLN A 54 -7.20 -20.28 12.51
C GLN A 54 -7.28 -19.46 11.22
N PHE A 55 -8.50 -19.11 10.84
CA PHE A 55 -8.76 -18.33 9.64
C PHE A 55 -9.47 -17.05 10.04
N PRO A 56 -8.91 -15.86 9.78
CA PRO A 56 -9.66 -14.62 9.96
C PRO A 56 -10.82 -14.60 8.96
N LYS A 57 -12.05 -14.66 9.47
CA LYS A 57 -13.28 -14.81 8.67
C LYS A 57 -13.86 -13.47 8.27
N SER A 58 -13.89 -12.52 9.22
CA SER A 58 -14.42 -11.19 8.98
C SER A 58 -13.36 -10.23 8.41
N LEU A 59 -13.83 -9.19 7.72
CA LEU A 59 -12.96 -8.11 7.24
C LEU A 59 -12.12 -7.51 8.39
N HIS A 60 -12.71 -7.34 9.57
CA HIS A 60 -12.01 -6.77 10.74
C HIS A 60 -10.97 -7.73 11.34
N GLU A 61 -11.22 -9.03 11.33
CA GLU A 61 -10.22 -10.02 11.75
C GLU A 61 -9.03 -10.02 10.79
N LYS A 62 -9.27 -9.92 9.47
CA LYS A 62 -8.21 -9.83 8.45
C LYS A 62 -7.41 -8.52 8.61
N ALA A 63 -8.10 -7.40 8.82
CA ALA A 63 -7.48 -6.11 9.08
C ALA A 63 -6.65 -6.11 10.37
N PHE A 64 -7.12 -6.78 11.42
CA PHE A 64 -6.36 -6.95 12.66
C PHE A 64 -5.08 -7.75 12.42
N GLN A 65 -5.13 -8.89 11.72
CA GLN A 65 -3.94 -9.68 11.41
C GLN A 65 -2.93 -8.89 10.58
N LEU A 66 -3.39 -8.14 9.58
CA LEU A 66 -2.53 -7.24 8.78
C LEU A 66 -1.84 -6.19 9.68
N LEU A 67 -2.61 -5.52 10.54
CA LEU A 67 -2.08 -4.51 11.48
C LEU A 67 -1.06 -5.12 12.44
N ARG A 68 -1.40 -6.28 13.02
CA ARG A 68 -0.62 -7.00 14.03
C ARG A 68 0.71 -7.49 13.48
N LEU A 69 0.68 -8.23 12.37
CA LEU A 69 1.86 -8.89 11.83
C LEU A 69 2.90 -7.87 11.34
N ILE A 70 2.49 -6.80 10.67
CA ILE A 70 3.43 -5.73 10.27
C ILE A 70 3.98 -4.99 11.50
N ALA A 71 3.15 -4.69 12.50
CA ALA A 71 3.59 -3.96 13.68
C ALA A 71 4.49 -4.79 14.62
N ALA A 72 4.24 -6.10 14.76
CA ALA A 72 4.92 -6.98 15.70
C ALA A 72 6.15 -7.66 15.11
N ASN A 73 6.12 -8.07 13.83
CA ASN A 73 7.26 -8.78 13.21
C ASN A 73 8.35 -7.82 12.73
N HIS A 74 8.04 -6.53 12.60
CA HIS A 74 8.95 -5.49 12.13
C HIS A 74 9.65 -5.84 10.79
N PRO A 75 8.88 -6.10 9.70
CA PRO A 75 9.45 -6.48 8.41
C PRO A 75 10.35 -5.41 7.77
N PHE A 76 10.25 -4.15 8.20
CA PHE A 76 11.05 -3.03 7.73
C PHE A 76 12.06 -2.54 8.78
N VAL A 77 13.12 -1.86 8.33
CA VAL A 77 14.16 -1.30 9.18
C VAL A 77 13.61 -0.24 10.15
N ASP A 78 12.68 0.58 9.67
CA ASP A 78 11.95 1.57 10.45
C ASP A 78 10.55 1.75 9.84
N GLY A 79 9.66 2.53 10.46
CA GLY A 79 8.36 2.86 9.89
C GLY A 79 7.31 1.75 9.98
N ASN A 80 7.61 0.60 10.61
CA ASN A 80 6.69 -0.56 10.73
C ASN A 80 5.28 -0.17 11.18
N LYS A 81 5.16 0.58 12.28
CA LYS A 81 3.85 1.01 12.80
C LYS A 81 3.07 1.91 11.83
N ARG A 82 3.77 2.77 11.08
CA ARG A 82 3.14 3.65 10.09
C ARG A 82 2.70 2.85 8.88
N THR A 83 3.51 1.89 8.46
CA THR A 83 3.21 0.98 7.35
C THR A 83 2.02 0.12 7.70
N ALA A 84 2.02 -0.52 8.88
CA ALA A 84 0.88 -1.28 9.40
C ALA A 84 -0.42 -0.46 9.35
N LEU A 85 -0.40 0.77 9.86
CA LEU A 85 -1.57 1.65 9.87
C LEU A 85 -2.05 1.98 8.45
N MET A 86 -1.14 2.36 7.54
CA MET A 86 -1.53 2.75 6.18
C MET A 86 -1.99 1.55 5.36
N SER A 87 -1.34 0.38 5.47
CA SER A 87 -1.79 -0.86 4.86
C SER A 87 -3.18 -1.25 5.36
N THR A 88 -3.47 -1.16 6.65
CA THR A 88 -4.81 -1.42 7.18
C THR A 88 -5.86 -0.44 6.64
N ARG A 89 -5.53 0.85 6.53
CA ARG A 89 -6.46 1.84 5.94
C ARG A 89 -6.76 1.54 4.48
N ILE A 90 -5.73 1.24 3.69
CA ILE A 90 -5.89 0.94 2.27
C ILE A 90 -6.67 -0.37 2.13
N PHE A 91 -6.36 -1.41 2.90
CA PHE A 91 -7.12 -2.64 2.92
C PHE A 91 -8.63 -2.40 3.15
N TYR A 92 -9.02 -1.57 4.13
CA TYR A 92 -10.43 -1.19 4.27
C TYR A 92 -10.97 -0.48 3.03
N ALA A 93 -10.21 0.45 2.47
CA ALA A 93 -10.61 1.22 1.30
C ALA A 93 -10.84 0.33 0.06
N LEU A 94 -9.99 -0.67 -0.17
CA LEU A 94 -10.17 -1.68 -1.23
C LEU A 94 -11.45 -2.50 -1.05
N ASN A 95 -11.98 -2.56 0.17
CA ASN A 95 -13.19 -3.29 0.55
C ASN A 95 -14.37 -2.34 0.84
N GLY A 96 -14.38 -1.15 0.21
CA GLY A 96 -15.49 -0.21 0.27
C GLY A 96 -15.71 0.43 1.65
N CYS A 97 -14.71 0.36 2.54
CA CYS A 97 -14.79 0.84 3.91
C CYS A 97 -13.80 1.97 4.16
N ARG A 98 -14.20 2.95 4.97
CA ARG A 98 -13.32 3.96 5.52
C ARG A 98 -12.99 3.63 6.96
N PHE A 99 -11.70 3.55 7.26
CA PHE A 99 -11.21 3.42 8.62
C PHE A 99 -10.83 4.79 9.19
N ASP A 100 -11.68 5.32 10.09
CA ASP A 100 -11.52 6.62 10.75
C ASP A 100 -11.15 6.43 12.22
N TYR A 101 -9.86 6.36 12.50
CA TYR A 101 -9.31 6.09 13.82
C TYR A 101 -8.99 7.36 14.59
N ASP A 102 -8.97 7.23 15.91
CA ASP A 102 -8.61 8.30 16.83
C ASP A 102 -7.18 8.13 17.38
N ARG A 103 -6.89 8.70 18.56
CA ARG A 103 -5.54 8.60 19.15
C ARG A 103 -5.23 7.22 19.73
N GLU A 104 -6.25 6.41 20.01
CA GLU A 104 -6.10 5.09 20.63
C GLU A 104 -5.28 4.14 19.75
N ILE A 105 -5.40 4.24 18.42
CA ILE A 105 -4.64 3.41 17.48
C ILE A 105 -3.12 3.50 17.70
N LYS A 106 -2.61 4.64 18.19
CA LYS A 106 -1.18 4.82 18.45
C LYS A 106 -0.70 3.98 19.62
N GLU A 107 -1.54 3.85 20.65
CA GLU A 107 -1.24 3.00 21.81
C GLU A 107 -1.40 1.53 21.45
N ILE A 108 -2.41 1.16 20.65
CA ILE A 108 -2.56 -0.20 20.11
C ILE A 108 -1.32 -0.59 19.30
N LEU A 109 -0.91 0.21 18.31
CA LEU A 109 0.28 -0.05 17.49
C LEU A 109 1.55 -0.12 18.32
N LYS A 110 1.67 0.72 19.36
CA LYS A 110 2.82 0.68 20.25
C LYS A 110 2.85 -0.60 21.07
N ALA A 111 1.72 -1.01 21.65
CA ALA A 111 1.60 -2.23 22.43
C ALA A 111 1.91 -3.46 21.56
N LEU A 112 1.31 -3.56 20.37
CA LEU A 112 1.60 -4.62 19.40
C LEU A 112 3.09 -4.69 19.04
N ALA A 113 3.75 -3.55 18.87
CA ALA A 113 5.17 -3.49 18.52
C ALA A 113 6.14 -3.85 19.66
N THR A 114 5.71 -3.75 20.93
CA THR A 114 6.60 -3.92 22.09
C THR A 114 6.28 -5.13 22.97
N ASP A 115 5.00 -5.44 23.13
CA ASP A 115 4.49 -6.55 23.93
C ASP A 115 3.14 -7.00 23.34
N GLU A 116 3.20 -7.68 22.20
CA GLU A 116 2.01 -8.20 21.51
C GLU A 116 1.13 -9.05 22.43
N SER A 117 1.74 -9.80 23.36
CA SER A 117 1.03 -10.69 24.28
C SER A 117 0.15 -9.96 25.29
N SER A 118 0.38 -8.66 25.49
CA SER A 118 -0.46 -7.81 26.34
C SER A 118 -1.73 -7.30 25.66
N VAL A 119 -1.87 -7.52 24.34
CA VAL A 119 -2.97 -7.00 23.54
C VAL A 119 -3.99 -8.10 23.28
N GLU A 120 -5.21 -7.90 23.79
CA GLU A 120 -6.34 -8.78 23.51
C GLU A 120 -6.87 -8.54 22.10
N ALA A 121 -6.88 -9.60 21.28
CA ALA A 121 -7.27 -9.52 19.87
C ALA A 121 -8.71 -9.02 19.69
N ASP A 122 -9.64 -9.51 20.51
CA ASP A 122 -11.06 -9.16 20.43
C ASP A 122 -11.31 -7.68 20.72
N ASP A 123 -10.52 -7.06 21.60
CA ASP A 123 -10.61 -5.63 21.91
C ASP A 123 -10.20 -4.78 20.71
N VAL A 124 -9.09 -5.15 20.05
CA VAL A 124 -8.62 -4.44 18.85
C VAL A 124 -9.58 -4.65 17.68
N ILE A 125 -10.10 -5.86 17.48
CA ILE A 125 -11.11 -6.13 16.44
C ILE A 125 -12.38 -5.31 16.69
N THR A 126 -12.80 -5.19 17.95
CA THR A 126 -13.94 -4.36 18.35
C THR A 126 -13.68 -2.88 18.07
N TYR A 127 -12.49 -2.39 18.40
CA TYR A 127 -12.05 -1.03 18.08
C TYR A 127 -12.07 -0.77 16.57
N LEU A 128 -11.48 -1.66 15.78
CA LEU A 128 -11.44 -1.56 14.32
C LEU A 128 -12.84 -1.49 13.73
N ARG A 129 -13.75 -2.35 14.19
CA ARG A 129 -15.15 -2.37 13.75
C ARG A 129 -15.88 -1.08 14.12
N ALA A 130 -15.69 -0.56 15.33
CA ALA A 130 -16.34 0.67 15.79
C ALA A 130 -15.89 1.92 15.02
N HIS A 131 -14.67 1.90 14.47
CA HIS A 131 -14.06 2.99 13.72
C HIS A 131 -14.08 2.76 12.19
N THR A 132 -14.92 1.84 11.72
CA THR A 132 -15.10 1.58 10.29
C THR A 132 -16.51 1.93 9.87
N GLU A 133 -16.61 2.73 8.80
CA GLU A 133 -17.87 3.11 8.17
C GLU A 133 -17.82 2.82 6.66
N PRO A 134 -18.97 2.61 5.99
CA PRO A 134 -18.99 2.50 4.54
C PRO A 134 -18.37 3.74 3.90
N LEU A 135 -17.56 3.54 2.88
CA LEU A 135 -16.96 4.64 2.13
C LEU A 135 -18.07 5.42 1.40
N ALA A 136 -17.98 6.74 1.41
CA ALA A 136 -18.97 7.56 0.71
C ALA A 136 -18.93 7.28 -0.81
N PRO A 137 -20.08 7.24 -1.51
CA PRO A 137 -20.17 6.83 -2.91
C PRO A 137 -19.27 7.64 -3.86
N GLU A 138 -19.01 8.91 -3.54
CA GLU A 138 -18.12 9.77 -4.31
C GLU A 138 -16.65 9.30 -4.33
N TYR A 139 -16.20 8.57 -3.30
CA TYR A 139 -14.85 8.01 -3.26
C TYR A 139 -14.80 6.59 -3.80
N GLU A 140 -15.90 5.84 -3.73
CA GLU A 140 -15.99 4.47 -4.24
C GLU A 140 -15.65 4.39 -5.74
N ALA A 141 -16.16 5.32 -6.55
CA ALA A 141 -15.83 5.40 -7.97
C ALA A 141 -14.34 5.68 -8.24
N THR A 142 -13.69 6.48 -7.39
CA THR A 142 -12.26 6.80 -7.52
C THR A 142 -11.38 5.62 -7.13
N ILE A 143 -11.76 4.89 -6.07
CA ILE A 143 -11.05 3.68 -5.64
C ILE A 143 -11.22 2.56 -6.65
N ASN A 144 -12.44 2.35 -7.17
CA ASN A 144 -12.68 1.35 -8.21
C ASN A 144 -11.89 1.64 -9.49
N LEU A 145 -11.74 2.93 -9.85
CA LEU A 145 -10.87 3.33 -10.96
C LEU A 145 -9.39 3.03 -10.68
N TRP A 146 -8.93 3.24 -9.44
CA TRP A 146 -7.57 2.94 -9.02
C TRP A 146 -7.30 1.42 -8.99
N LEU A 147 -8.23 0.64 -8.45
CA LEU A 147 -8.20 -0.83 -8.46
C LEU A 147 -8.18 -1.40 -9.89
N ALA A 148 -9.06 -0.93 -10.77
CA ALA A 148 -9.10 -1.38 -12.17
C ALA A 148 -7.81 -1.03 -12.93
N ARG A 149 -7.11 0.04 -12.53
CA ARG A 149 -5.80 0.40 -13.08
C ARG A 149 -4.73 -0.61 -12.67
N ILE A 150 -4.74 -1.07 -11.42
CA ILE A 150 -3.77 -2.02 -10.84
C ILE A 150 -4.00 -3.43 -11.40
N GLU A 151 -5.25 -3.89 -11.46
CA GLU A 151 -5.59 -5.19 -12.06
C GLU A 151 -5.35 -5.21 -13.57
N GLY A 152 -5.47 -4.05 -14.25
CA GLY A 152 -5.26 -3.90 -15.68
C GLY A 152 -3.80 -3.71 -16.13
N THR A 153 -2.84 -3.57 -15.20
CA THR A 153 -1.43 -3.31 -15.54
C THR A 153 -0.60 -4.53 -15.91
N ASP A 154 -1.13 -5.74 -15.84
CA ASP A 154 -0.38 -6.97 -16.20
C ASP A 154 -0.29 -7.24 -17.72
N GLN A 155 -0.76 -6.31 -18.56
CA GLN A 155 -0.55 -6.35 -20.01
C GLN A 155 -0.24 -4.97 -20.60
N LEU A 156 1.02 -4.53 -20.50
CA LEU A 156 1.57 -3.61 -21.49
C LEU A 156 2.52 -4.39 -22.40
N PRO A 157 2.25 -4.51 -23.71
CA PRO A 157 3.27 -4.96 -24.63
C PRO A 157 4.36 -3.89 -24.66
N THR A 158 5.60 -4.31 -24.39
CA THR A 158 6.78 -3.50 -24.63
C THR A 158 6.89 -3.27 -26.13
N GLU A 159 6.29 -2.21 -26.65
CA GLU A 159 6.51 -1.77 -28.03
C GLU A 159 7.91 -1.18 -28.11
N HIS A 160 8.84 -2.06 -28.43
CA HIS A 160 10.14 -1.73 -28.96
C HIS A 160 9.91 -1.25 -30.40
N ASP A 161 9.81 0.06 -30.61
CA ASP A 161 9.91 0.62 -31.96
C ASP A 161 11.07 1.59 -32.06
N THR A 162 11.92 1.28 -33.03
CA THR A 162 13.21 1.88 -33.31
C THR A 162 12.97 2.87 -34.42
N VAL A 163 13.17 4.16 -34.19
CA VAL A 163 13.28 5.12 -35.29
C VAL A 163 14.58 5.89 -35.13
N GLU A 164 15.56 5.44 -35.91
CA GLU A 164 16.77 6.18 -36.20
C GLU A 164 16.49 7.41 -37.10
N GLN A 165 17.45 8.33 -37.05
CA GLN A 165 17.79 9.38 -38.02
C GLN A 165 17.13 10.74 -37.82
N ASP A 166 17.93 11.68 -37.31
CA ASP A 166 17.88 13.04 -37.82
C ASP A 166 19.29 13.52 -38.19
N THR A 167 19.35 14.08 -39.39
CA THR A 167 20.55 14.33 -40.20
C THR A 167 21.14 15.70 -39.85
N TYR A 168 22.43 15.74 -39.52
CA TYR A 168 23.18 17.00 -39.39
C TYR A 168 23.64 17.46 -40.78
N GLU A 169 23.09 18.55 -41.31
CA GLU A 169 23.68 19.33 -42.42
C GLU A 169 24.48 20.53 -41.86
N PRO A 170 25.63 20.89 -42.47
CA PRO A 170 26.50 21.96 -41.98
C PRO A 170 26.11 23.33 -42.59
N ASN A 171 26.05 24.38 -41.78
CA ASN A 171 25.87 25.75 -42.28
C ASN A 171 27.19 26.33 -42.80
N ASP A 172 27.24 26.53 -44.11
CA ASP A 172 28.18 27.42 -44.82
C ASP A 172 27.95 28.88 -44.37
N TYR A 173 29.01 29.52 -43.87
CA TYR A 173 29.08 30.96 -43.68
C TYR A 173 30.12 31.52 -44.65
N ASP A 174 29.65 32.16 -45.70
CA ASP A 174 30.38 33.16 -46.48
C ASP A 174 29.35 34.11 -47.08
N ASP A 175 29.40 35.39 -46.71
CA ASP A 175 29.67 36.45 -47.68
C ASP A 175 29.88 37.80 -46.97
N ASP A 176 30.97 38.42 -47.37
CA ASP A 176 31.44 39.78 -47.10
C ASP A 176 30.44 40.86 -47.55
N ALA A 177 30.60 42.10 -47.03
CA ALA A 177 30.78 43.30 -47.86
C ALA A 177 30.53 44.64 -47.11
N HIS A 178 31.61 45.46 -47.08
CA HIS A 178 31.66 46.91 -47.37
C HIS A 178 31.01 47.92 -46.38
N SER A 179 31.48 49.16 -46.17
CA SER A 179 32.65 49.99 -46.55
C SER A 179 32.49 51.37 -45.85
N GLY A 180 33.56 52.18 -45.80
CA GLY A 180 33.50 53.65 -45.62
C GLY A 180 34.43 54.17 -44.53
N GLU A 181 35.67 54.54 -44.87
CA GLU A 181 36.19 55.91 -45.16
C GLU A 181 36.99 56.49 -43.97
#